data_AF-A0A8U0LZR2-F1
#
_entry.id   AF-A0A8U0LZR2-F1
#
_cell.length_a   1.000
_cell.length_b   1.000
_cell.length_c   1.000
_cell.angle_alpha   90.00
_cell.angle_beta   90.00
_cell.angle_gamma   90.00
#
_symmetry.space_group_name_H-M   'P 1'
#
loop_
_entity.id
_entity.type
_entity.pdbx_description
1 polymer ?
#
loop_
_entity_poly.entity_id
_entity_poly.type
_entity_poly.pdbx_seq_one_letter_code
_entity_poly.pdbx_strand_id
1 'polypeptide(L)'
;MEDQFEPIIDGILTTGYGIADDFLTVDEVNTLANRLRERRTAGTFKSAGIGNQNTVVERQIRGDEILWLDETDSTPEEAAFLKRIGQFVDYVNRTCYLGLRDYEFHYALYPPGTFYKRHLDQFRSDSRRKLSVICYLNPDWQESDGGQLALYLPDEAGNEQTITIEPVGGRLVCFESGLLEHEVLPATRERLSVTGWLKTS
;
A
#
# COMPACT_ATOMS: atom_id res chain seq x y z
N MET A 1 -9.58 -17.28 -7.10
CA MET A 1 -9.03 -16.61 -5.90
C MET A 1 -7.54 -16.85 -5.83
N GLU A 2 -7.08 -18.11 -5.85
CA GLU A 2 -5.64 -18.42 -5.92
C GLU A 2 -4.98 -17.88 -7.21
N ASP A 3 -5.67 -17.91 -8.35
CA ASP A 3 -5.17 -17.33 -9.61
C ASP A 3 -4.85 -15.83 -9.55
N GLN A 4 -5.47 -15.07 -8.63
CA GLN A 4 -5.19 -13.63 -8.46
C GLN A 4 -3.93 -13.37 -7.62
N PHE A 5 -3.42 -14.39 -6.91
CA PHE A 5 -2.22 -14.27 -6.07
C PHE A 5 -0.95 -14.61 -6.83
N GLU A 6 -1.03 -15.49 -7.84
CA GLU A 6 0.12 -15.91 -8.65
C GLU A 6 0.86 -14.74 -9.30
N PRO A 7 0.21 -13.76 -9.96
CA PRO A 7 0.94 -12.63 -10.56
C PRO A 7 1.72 -11.82 -9.53
N ILE A 8 1.21 -11.74 -8.29
CA ILE A 8 1.87 -11.03 -7.20
C ILE A 8 3.13 -11.78 -6.79
N ILE A 9 3.03 -13.10 -6.59
CA ILE A 9 4.14 -13.95 -6.16
C ILE A 9 5.22 -14.03 -7.24
N ASP A 10 4.83 -14.33 -8.47
CA ASP A 10 5.74 -14.42 -9.60
C ASP A 10 6.49 -13.11 -9.80
N GLY A 11 5.79 -11.97 -9.72
CA GLY A 11 6.41 -10.65 -9.81
C GLY A 11 7.42 -10.40 -8.69
N ILE A 12 7.08 -10.71 -7.44
CA ILE A 12 8.02 -10.57 -6.31
C ILE A 12 9.27 -11.43 -6.56
N LEU A 13 9.12 -12.69 -6.97
CA LEU A 13 10.24 -13.61 -7.17
C LEU A 13 11.12 -13.26 -8.38
N THR A 14 10.56 -12.67 -9.43
CA THR A 14 11.27 -12.40 -10.69
C THR A 14 11.78 -10.97 -10.79
N THR A 15 10.99 -10.00 -10.32
CA THR A 15 11.26 -8.56 -10.49
C THR A 15 11.31 -7.77 -9.18
N GLY A 16 11.11 -8.42 -8.03
CA GLY A 16 11.13 -7.78 -6.70
C GLY A 16 9.83 -7.06 -6.32
N TYR A 17 8.86 -7.00 -7.23
CA TYR A 17 7.51 -6.48 -6.97
C TYR A 17 6.47 -7.23 -7.82
N GLY A 18 5.27 -7.40 -7.30
CA GLY A 18 4.14 -8.01 -7.97
C GLY A 18 2.96 -7.08 -8.07
N ILE A 19 2.20 -7.20 -9.16
CA ILE A 19 0.98 -6.42 -9.42
C ILE A 19 -0.15 -7.39 -9.74
N ALA A 20 -1.30 -7.16 -9.14
CA ALA A 20 -2.56 -7.79 -9.53
C ALA A 20 -3.61 -6.72 -9.79
N ASP A 21 -4.08 -6.64 -11.03
CA ASP A 21 -5.29 -5.90 -11.37
C ASP A 21 -6.54 -6.67 -10.93
N ASP A 22 -7.64 -5.94 -10.71
CA ASP A 22 -8.92 -6.49 -10.26
C ASP A 22 -8.83 -7.34 -8.97
N PHE A 23 -7.84 -7.06 -8.11
CA PHE A 23 -7.73 -7.68 -6.79
C PHE A 23 -8.92 -7.31 -5.90
N LEU A 24 -9.40 -6.07 -6.03
CA LEU A 24 -10.70 -5.64 -5.52
C LEU A 24 -11.63 -5.40 -6.70
N THR A 25 -12.87 -5.84 -6.56
CA THR A 25 -13.94 -5.53 -7.53
C THR A 25 -14.27 -4.03 -7.49
N VAL A 26 -14.89 -3.53 -8.56
CA VAL A 26 -15.35 -2.13 -8.64
C VAL A 26 -16.24 -1.75 -7.45
N ASP A 27 -17.13 -2.66 -7.02
CA ASP A 27 -18.01 -2.41 -5.88
C ASP A 27 -17.23 -2.33 -4.56
N GLU A 28 -16.25 -3.20 -4.35
CA GLU A 28 -15.37 -3.16 -3.17
C GLU A 28 -14.53 -1.88 -3.15
N VAL A 29 -13.98 -1.47 -4.29
CA VAL A 29 -13.24 -0.21 -4.46
C VAL A 29 -14.10 0.97 -4.04
N ASN A 30 -15.30 1.09 -4.60
CA ASN A 30 -16.20 2.20 -4.30
C ASN A 30 -16.63 2.20 -2.84
N THR A 31 -16.92 1.02 -2.28
CA THR A 31 -17.39 0.92 -0.90
C THR A 31 -16.29 1.26 0.11
N LEU A 32 -15.07 0.74 -0.08
CA LEU A 32 -13.92 1.07 0.77
C LEU A 32 -13.51 2.55 0.62
N ALA A 33 -13.55 3.11 -0.59
CA ALA A 33 -13.27 4.52 -0.82
C ALA A 33 -14.27 5.44 -0.09
N ASN A 34 -15.56 5.09 -0.11
CA ASN A 34 -16.59 5.83 0.61
C ASN A 34 -16.41 5.70 2.13
N ARG A 35 -16.16 4.48 2.64
CA ARG A 35 -15.87 4.23 4.06
C ARG A 35 -14.68 5.06 4.55
N LEU A 36 -13.60 5.10 3.77
CA LEU A 36 -12.42 5.92 4.03
C LEU A 36 -12.81 7.40 4.18
N ARG A 37 -13.55 7.97 3.23
CA ARG A 37 -13.98 9.38 3.25
C ARG A 37 -14.92 9.68 4.42
N GLU A 38 -15.83 8.77 4.76
CA GLU A 38 -16.72 8.88 5.92
C GLU A 38 -15.92 8.93 7.23
N ARG A 39 -14.99 7.99 7.43
CA ARG A 39 -14.13 7.96 8.62
C ARG A 39 -13.23 9.20 8.71
N ARG A 40 -12.73 9.71 7.58
CA ARG A 40 -11.99 10.99 7.52
C ARG A 40 -12.85 12.16 7.95
N THR A 41 -14.07 12.25 7.45
CA THR A 41 -15.04 13.31 7.82
C THR A 41 -15.42 13.25 9.30
N ALA A 42 -15.46 12.05 9.89
CA ALA A 42 -15.68 11.85 11.32
C ALA A 42 -14.47 12.24 12.21
N GLY A 43 -13.36 12.70 11.61
CA GLY A 43 -12.19 13.19 12.35
C GLY A 43 -11.32 12.09 12.98
N THR A 44 -11.46 10.85 12.52
CA THR A 44 -10.69 9.71 13.06
C THR A 44 -9.29 9.58 12.45
N PHE A 45 -9.06 10.23 11.29
CA PHE A 45 -7.77 10.25 10.62
C PHE A 45 -6.75 11.09 11.39
N LYS A 46 -5.49 10.67 11.32
CA LYS A 46 -4.34 11.42 11.82
C LYS A 46 -3.43 11.72 10.64
N SER A 47 -2.83 12.91 10.59
CA SER A 47 -1.69 13.10 9.69
C SER A 47 -0.61 12.09 10.08
N ALA A 48 -0.04 11.39 9.11
CA ALA A 48 1.02 10.44 9.40
C ALA A 48 2.23 11.17 10.01
N GLY A 49 2.84 10.58 11.04
CA GLY A 49 3.98 11.18 11.77
C GLY A 49 3.66 11.83 13.13
N ILE A 50 2.37 12.08 13.46
CA ILE A 50 1.96 12.73 14.73
C ILE A 50 2.41 11.98 16.03
N GLY A 51 3.07 10.83 15.93
CA GLY A 51 3.62 10.06 17.05
C GLY A 51 4.99 10.48 17.58
N ASN A 52 5.83 11.25 16.86
CA ASN A 52 7.17 11.64 17.34
C ASN A 52 7.61 13.05 16.88
N GLN A 53 7.56 14.01 17.82
CA GLN A 53 8.32 15.27 17.88
C GLN A 53 8.94 15.86 16.58
N ASN A 54 8.15 16.24 15.57
CA ASN A 54 8.29 17.47 14.75
C ASN A 54 7.40 17.45 13.49
N THR A 55 6.12 17.79 13.66
CA THR A 55 5.09 17.81 12.60
C THR A 55 5.41 18.67 11.37
N VAL A 56 6.28 19.67 11.50
CA VAL A 56 6.68 20.55 10.37
C VAL A 56 7.67 19.86 9.43
N VAL A 57 8.62 19.09 9.96
CA VAL A 57 9.62 18.36 9.16
C VAL A 57 8.95 17.17 8.45
N GLU A 58 7.99 16.52 9.11
CA GLU A 58 7.28 15.37 8.56
C GLU A 58 6.40 15.74 7.37
N ARG A 59 5.73 16.90 7.38
CA ARG A 59 4.98 17.42 6.22
C ARG A 59 5.85 17.71 5.00
N GLN A 60 7.17 17.89 5.18
CA GLN A 60 8.12 18.01 4.08
C GLN A 60 8.54 16.64 3.52
N ILE A 61 8.20 15.55 4.19
CA ILE A 61 8.54 14.17 3.82
C ILE A 61 7.33 13.46 3.23
N ARG A 62 6.17 13.59 3.89
CA ARG A 62 4.90 13.00 3.46
C ARG A 62 3.73 13.92 3.79
N GLY A 63 2.71 13.94 2.93
CA GLY A 63 1.53 14.79 3.10
C GLY A 63 0.22 14.02 3.16
N ASP A 64 0.25 12.73 3.51
CA ASP A 64 -0.94 11.90 3.64
C ASP A 64 -1.51 11.87 5.07
N GLU A 65 -2.80 11.54 5.11
CA GLU A 65 -3.56 11.27 6.30
C GLU A 65 -3.82 9.76 6.38
N ILE A 66 -3.58 9.16 7.55
CA ILE A 66 -3.75 7.72 7.75
C ILE A 66 -4.75 7.40 8.85
N LEU A 67 -5.34 6.22 8.72
CA LEU A 67 -6.17 5.61 9.75
C LEU A 67 -5.91 4.11 9.79
N TRP A 68 -5.35 3.61 10.89
CA TRP A 68 -5.13 2.18 11.10
C TRP A 68 -6.45 1.42 11.17
N LEU A 69 -6.48 0.27 10.50
CA LEU A 69 -7.60 -0.66 10.56
C LEU A 69 -7.39 -1.59 11.77
N ASP A 70 -8.37 -1.62 12.65
CA ASP A 70 -8.44 -2.54 13.78
C ASP A 70 -9.51 -3.58 13.49
N GLU A 71 -9.16 -4.87 13.57
CA GLU A 71 -10.11 -5.97 13.35
C GLU A 71 -11.32 -5.89 14.30
N THR A 72 -11.15 -5.32 15.50
CA THR A 72 -12.21 -5.21 16.51
C THR A 72 -13.17 -4.04 16.27
N ASP A 73 -12.77 -3.02 15.51
CA ASP A 73 -13.59 -1.87 15.11
C ASP A 73 -13.86 -1.84 13.59
N SER A 74 -13.61 -2.95 12.90
CA SER A 74 -13.78 -3.05 11.46
C SER A 74 -15.25 -3.11 11.07
N THR A 75 -15.62 -2.30 10.09
CA THR A 75 -16.88 -2.45 9.35
C THR A 75 -16.87 -3.73 8.51
N PRO A 76 -18.02 -4.25 8.07
CA PRO A 76 -18.09 -5.49 7.30
C PRO A 76 -17.17 -5.50 6.06
N GLU A 77 -16.99 -4.35 5.42
CA GLU A 77 -16.20 -4.21 4.20
C GLU A 77 -14.70 -4.16 4.49
N GLU A 78 -14.30 -3.49 5.57
CA GLU A 78 -12.91 -3.55 6.10
C GLU A 78 -12.57 -4.98 6.54
N ALA A 79 -13.47 -5.66 7.24
CA ALA A 79 -13.29 -7.05 7.66
C ALA A 79 -13.20 -8.01 6.46
N ALA A 80 -13.99 -7.80 5.41
CA ALA A 80 -13.91 -8.58 4.18
C ALA A 80 -12.56 -8.40 3.47
N PHE A 81 -12.05 -7.16 3.42
CA PHE A 81 -10.71 -6.86 2.91
C PHE A 81 -9.62 -7.58 3.72
N LEU A 82 -9.63 -7.44 5.05
CA LEU A 82 -8.64 -8.06 5.94
C LEU A 82 -8.68 -9.59 5.83
N LYS A 83 -9.87 -10.17 5.69
CA LYS A 83 -10.02 -11.61 5.45
C LYS A 83 -9.37 -12.04 4.13
N ARG A 84 -9.52 -11.27 3.04
CA ARG A 84 -8.86 -11.56 1.75
C ARG A 84 -7.34 -11.47 1.87
N ILE A 85 -6.82 -10.50 2.62
CA ILE A 85 -5.40 -10.41 2.95
C ILE A 85 -4.93 -11.63 3.74
N GLY A 86 -5.68 -12.08 4.74
CA GLY A 86 -5.36 -13.31 5.49
C GLY A 86 -5.23 -14.52 4.57
N GLN A 87 -6.15 -14.67 3.60
CA GLN A 87 -6.07 -15.73 2.59
C GLN A 87 -4.82 -15.61 1.71
N PHE A 88 -4.43 -14.39 1.34
CA PHE A 88 -3.19 -14.14 0.60
C PHE A 88 -1.95 -14.50 1.43
N VAL A 89 -1.91 -14.14 2.71
CA VAL A 89 -0.83 -14.50 3.65
C VAL A 89 -0.69 -16.02 3.78
N ASP A 90 -1.80 -16.73 3.97
CA ASP A 90 -1.81 -18.20 4.05
C ASP A 90 -1.27 -18.83 2.77
N TYR A 91 -1.65 -18.27 1.62
CA TYR A 91 -1.21 -18.74 0.32
C TYR A 91 0.31 -18.54 0.14
N VAL A 92 0.81 -17.32 0.35
CA VAL A 92 2.24 -16.98 0.27
C VAL A 92 3.09 -17.83 1.22
N ASN A 93 2.61 -18.07 2.44
CA ASN A 93 3.30 -18.93 3.38
C ASN A 93 3.41 -20.38 2.91
N ARG A 94 2.37 -20.88 2.25
CA ARG A 94 2.32 -22.26 1.73
C ARG A 94 3.20 -22.44 0.49
N THR A 95 3.30 -21.44 -0.38
CA THR A 95 4.00 -21.53 -1.66
C THR A 95 5.44 -21.02 -1.61
N CYS A 96 5.69 -19.95 -0.85
CA CYS A 96 6.99 -19.25 -0.79
C CYS A 96 7.72 -19.43 0.55
N TYR A 97 7.09 -20.07 1.55
CA TYR A 97 7.68 -20.32 2.88
C TYR A 97 8.21 -19.07 3.60
N LEU A 98 7.58 -17.91 3.38
CA LEU A 98 8.03 -16.63 3.96
C LEU A 98 7.84 -16.51 5.47
N GLY A 99 7.03 -17.38 6.09
CA GLY A 99 6.84 -17.41 7.54
C GLY A 99 6.18 -16.14 8.11
N LEU A 100 5.34 -15.49 7.32
CA LEU A 100 4.54 -14.33 7.71
C LEU A 100 3.58 -14.75 8.83
N ARG A 101 3.56 -14.01 9.93
CA ARG A 101 2.76 -14.33 11.13
C ARG A 101 1.82 -13.23 11.57
N ASP A 102 2.03 -12.02 11.08
CA ASP A 102 1.28 -10.84 11.50
C ASP A 102 1.15 -9.88 10.33
N TYR A 103 0.13 -9.03 10.36
CA TYR A 103 -0.07 -7.98 9.38
C TYR A 103 -0.76 -6.77 10.01
N GLU A 104 -0.50 -5.61 9.45
CA GLU A 104 -1.12 -4.36 9.88
C GLU A 104 -1.44 -3.52 8.65
N PHE A 105 -2.64 -2.95 8.61
CA PHE A 105 -3.12 -2.14 7.49
C PHE A 105 -3.70 -0.83 7.98
N HIS A 106 -3.61 0.19 7.13
CA HIS A 106 -4.23 1.48 7.34
C HIS A 106 -4.78 2.01 6.03
N TYR A 107 -5.83 2.82 6.11
CA TYR A 107 -6.16 3.73 5.02
C TYR A 107 -5.07 4.80 4.88
N ALA A 108 -4.82 5.22 3.66
CA ALA A 108 -4.02 6.40 3.34
C ALA A 108 -4.79 7.28 2.35
N LEU A 109 -4.84 8.58 2.65
CA LEU A 109 -5.41 9.61 1.80
C LEU A 109 -4.35 10.67 1.54
N TYR A 110 -4.02 10.88 0.28
CA TYR A 110 -3.18 11.98 -0.18
C TYR A 110 -4.09 13.07 -0.76
N PRO A 111 -4.20 14.25 -0.13
CA PRO A 111 -4.84 15.39 -0.75
C PRO A 111 -4.13 15.82 -2.05
N PRO A 112 -4.80 16.55 -2.95
CA PRO A 112 -4.17 17.07 -4.16
C PRO A 112 -2.87 17.83 -3.87
N GLY A 113 -1.83 17.54 -4.65
CA GLY A 113 -0.50 18.14 -4.56
C GLY A 113 0.41 17.56 -3.47
N THR A 114 -0.07 16.65 -2.63
CA THR A 114 0.77 15.99 -1.63
C THR A 114 1.48 14.77 -2.18
N PHE A 115 2.55 14.35 -1.51
CA PHE A 115 3.47 13.31 -1.95
C PHE A 115 4.02 12.53 -0.75
N TYR A 116 4.81 11.51 -1.03
CA TYR A 116 5.71 10.87 -0.07
C TYR A 116 7.08 10.72 -0.74
N LYS A 117 8.13 11.33 -0.18
CA LYS A 117 9.50 11.25 -0.71
C LYS A 117 10.03 9.82 -0.78
N ARG A 118 10.98 9.58 -1.68
CA ARG A 118 11.73 8.32 -1.77
C ARG A 118 12.18 7.80 -0.40
N HIS A 119 11.80 6.56 -0.08
CA HIS A 119 12.06 5.90 1.19
C HIS A 119 12.04 4.37 1.08
N LEU A 120 12.49 3.69 2.14
CA LEU A 120 12.25 2.28 2.42
C LEU A 120 11.19 2.14 3.53
N ASP A 121 10.40 1.08 3.46
CA ASP A 121 9.38 0.77 4.45
C ASP A 121 9.94 0.04 5.68
N GLN A 122 11.06 -0.64 5.51
CA GLN A 122 11.82 -1.24 6.59
C GLN A 122 12.84 -0.24 7.14
N PHE A 123 12.52 0.36 8.29
CA PHE A 123 13.52 1.07 9.07
C PHE A 123 14.48 0.07 9.71
N ARG A 124 15.75 0.47 9.93
CA ARG A 124 16.79 -0.38 10.56
C ARG A 124 16.36 -1.00 11.92
N SER A 125 15.34 -0.44 12.58
CA SER A 125 14.81 -0.89 13.86
C SER A 125 13.65 -1.90 13.78
N ASP A 126 13.01 -2.12 12.63
CA ASP A 126 11.93 -3.09 12.49
C ASP A 126 12.11 -3.97 11.25
N SER A 127 12.98 -4.98 11.38
CA SER A 127 13.30 -5.95 10.32
C SER A 127 12.21 -7.00 10.06
N ARG A 128 11.09 -6.93 10.79
CA ARG A 128 10.01 -7.91 10.70
C ARG A 128 9.14 -7.68 9.47
N ARG A 129 9.02 -6.43 9.00
CA ARG A 129 8.30 -6.10 7.76
C ARG A 129 9.03 -6.73 6.57
N LYS A 130 8.39 -7.74 5.96
CA LYS A 130 8.93 -8.45 4.80
C LYS A 130 8.33 -7.91 3.51
N LEU A 131 7.01 -7.79 3.46
CA LEU A 131 6.30 -7.34 2.28
C LEU A 131 5.48 -6.09 2.58
N SER A 132 5.55 -5.12 1.69
CA SER A 132 4.70 -3.94 1.65
C SER A 132 3.58 -4.20 0.66
N VAL A 133 2.34 -3.92 1.05
CA VAL A 133 1.14 -4.15 0.24
C VAL A 133 0.36 -2.85 0.11
N ILE A 134 -0.01 -2.49 -1.12
CA ILE A 134 -0.80 -1.31 -1.43
C ILE A 134 -1.98 -1.73 -2.31
N CYS A 135 -3.21 -1.55 -1.83
CA CYS A 135 -4.43 -1.74 -2.60
C CYS A 135 -5.05 -0.38 -2.91
N TYR A 136 -5.21 -0.07 -4.20
CA TYR A 136 -5.71 1.22 -4.65
C TYR A 136 -7.23 1.30 -4.68
N LEU A 137 -7.76 2.47 -4.31
CA LEU A 137 -9.19 2.72 -4.18
C LEU A 137 -9.69 3.85 -5.09
N ASN A 138 -9.02 4.08 -6.23
CA ASN A 138 -9.24 5.25 -7.08
C ASN A 138 -9.99 4.88 -8.37
N PRO A 139 -11.32 5.02 -8.44
CA PRO A 139 -12.06 4.74 -9.65
C PRO A 139 -11.69 5.73 -10.77
N ASP A 140 -11.68 5.23 -12.00
CA ASP A 140 -11.50 6.00 -13.24
C ASP A 140 -10.20 6.85 -13.28
N TRP A 141 -9.12 6.38 -12.64
CA TRP A 141 -7.84 7.08 -12.61
C TRP A 141 -7.26 7.24 -14.02
N GLN A 142 -6.80 8.45 -14.34
CA GLN A 142 -6.14 8.74 -15.62
C GLN A 142 -4.67 9.08 -15.41
N GLU A 143 -3.84 8.84 -16.43
CA GLU A 143 -2.40 9.19 -16.39
C GLU A 143 -2.18 10.68 -16.02
N SER A 144 -3.05 11.57 -16.53
CA SER A 144 -3.01 13.01 -16.26
C SER A 144 -3.30 13.40 -14.80
N ASP A 145 -3.85 12.48 -14.00
CA ASP A 145 -4.13 12.72 -12.58
C ASP A 145 -2.86 12.63 -11.71
N GLY A 146 -1.76 12.08 -12.25
CA GLY A 146 -0.50 11.90 -11.52
C GLY A 146 -0.61 10.82 -10.45
N GLY A 147 0.06 11.01 -9.30
CA GLY A 147 -0.10 10.15 -8.12
C GLY A 147 0.54 8.76 -8.22
N GLN A 148 1.39 8.52 -9.22
CA GLN A 148 2.04 7.23 -9.40
C GLN A 148 2.91 6.87 -8.19
N LEU A 149 2.97 5.57 -7.91
CA LEU A 149 4.03 5.00 -7.09
C LEU A 149 5.26 4.79 -7.97
N ALA A 150 6.36 5.48 -7.69
CA ALA A 150 7.62 5.19 -8.37
C ALA A 150 8.43 4.20 -7.55
N LEU A 151 8.88 3.11 -8.19
CA LEU A 151 9.76 2.10 -7.60
C LEU A 151 11.14 2.22 -8.24
N TYR A 152 12.17 2.15 -7.41
CA TYR A 152 13.57 2.30 -7.82
C TYR A 152 14.28 0.96 -7.74
N LEU A 153 14.52 0.34 -8.90
CA LEU A 153 15.05 -1.01 -9.05
C LEU A 153 16.51 -0.96 -9.51
N PRO A 154 17.40 -1.84 -9.02
CA PRO A 154 18.68 -2.07 -9.66
C PRO A 154 18.51 -2.86 -10.97
N ASP A 155 19.12 -2.42 -12.06
CA ASP A 155 19.23 -3.17 -13.31
C ASP A 155 20.37 -4.23 -13.24
N GLU A 156 20.45 -5.11 -14.24
CA GLU A 156 21.48 -6.17 -14.30
C GLU A 156 22.92 -5.63 -14.34
N ALA A 157 23.12 -4.38 -14.76
CA ALA A 157 24.40 -3.70 -14.82
C ALA A 157 24.71 -2.88 -13.55
N GLY A 158 23.80 -2.87 -12.56
CA GLY A 158 23.92 -2.11 -11.32
C GLY A 158 23.54 -0.62 -11.44
N ASN A 159 22.94 -0.18 -12.54
CA ASN A 159 22.33 1.14 -12.63
C ASN A 159 20.92 1.11 -12.04
N GLU A 160 20.36 2.28 -11.77
CA GLU A 160 18.99 2.39 -11.28
C GLU A 160 18.00 2.56 -12.43
N GLN A 161 16.95 1.74 -12.43
CA GLN A 161 15.77 1.88 -13.26
C GLN A 161 14.58 2.32 -12.40
N THR A 162 13.90 3.39 -12.82
CA THR A 162 12.65 3.81 -12.20
C THR A 162 11.47 3.26 -13.01
N ILE A 163 10.54 2.60 -12.33
CA ILE A 163 9.23 2.26 -12.88
C ILE A 163 8.16 3.06 -12.16
N THR A 164 7.05 3.36 -12.85
CA THR A 164 5.91 4.06 -12.25
C THR A 164 4.67 3.21 -12.39
N ILE A 165 3.88 3.14 -11.31
CA ILE A 165 2.65 2.38 -11.24
C ILE A 165 1.50 3.32 -10.92
N GLU A 166 0.52 3.38 -11.82
CA GLU A 166 -0.68 4.17 -11.62
C GLU A 166 -1.54 3.59 -10.49
N PRO A 167 -2.11 4.44 -9.62
CA PRO A 167 -2.91 4.02 -8.48
C PRO A 167 -4.36 3.66 -8.87
N VAL A 168 -4.54 2.85 -9.92
CA VAL A 168 -5.85 2.46 -10.46
C VAL A 168 -6.65 1.65 -9.44
N GLY A 169 -7.92 2.02 -9.20
CA GLY A 169 -8.80 1.31 -8.28
C GLY A 169 -8.90 -0.19 -8.58
N GLY A 170 -8.72 -1.02 -7.55
CA GLY A 170 -8.75 -2.47 -7.69
C GLY A 170 -7.38 -3.12 -7.85
N ARG A 171 -6.36 -2.34 -8.22
CA ARG A 171 -4.98 -2.82 -8.32
C ARG A 171 -4.34 -2.99 -6.93
N LEU A 172 -3.70 -4.14 -6.75
CA LEU A 172 -2.78 -4.41 -5.64
C LEU A 172 -1.34 -4.37 -6.16
N VAL A 173 -0.45 -3.72 -5.40
CA VAL A 173 1.00 -3.77 -5.58
C VAL A 173 1.63 -4.34 -4.32
N CYS A 174 2.54 -5.28 -4.47
CA CYS A 174 3.27 -5.90 -3.36
C CYS A 174 4.76 -5.95 -3.67
N PHE A 175 5.63 -5.62 -2.71
CA PHE A 175 7.08 -5.64 -2.89
C PHE A 175 7.82 -5.86 -1.58
N GLU A 176 9.11 -6.19 -1.65
CA GLU A 176 9.93 -6.40 -0.47
C GLU A 176 10.23 -5.08 0.26
N SER A 177 9.74 -4.96 1.51
CA SER A 177 9.77 -3.72 2.30
C SER A 177 11.18 -3.18 2.58
N GLY A 178 12.17 -4.07 2.63
CA GLY A 178 13.56 -3.73 2.98
C GLY A 178 14.50 -3.57 1.81
N LEU A 179 14.05 -3.87 0.59
CA LEU A 179 14.90 -3.85 -0.60
C LEU A 179 14.50 -2.75 -1.58
N LEU A 180 13.20 -2.43 -1.67
CA LEU A 180 12.70 -1.56 -2.74
C LEU A 180 12.39 -0.15 -2.25
N GLU A 181 13.26 0.78 -2.63
CA GLU A 181 12.99 2.20 -2.44
C GLU A 181 11.85 2.65 -3.33
N HIS A 182 10.98 3.48 -2.77
CA HIS A 182 9.80 3.94 -3.47
C HIS A 182 9.35 5.33 -3.02
N GLU A 183 8.60 6.00 -3.87
CA GLU A 183 7.99 7.30 -3.59
C GLU A 183 6.57 7.39 -4.15
N VAL A 184 5.77 8.25 -3.55
CA VAL A 184 4.45 8.61 -4.07
C VAL A 184 4.56 9.99 -4.71
N LEU A 185 4.37 10.05 -6.02
CA LEU A 185 4.39 11.30 -6.77
C LEU A 185 3.14 12.15 -6.46
N PRO A 186 3.22 13.48 -6.63
CA PRO A 186 2.05 14.35 -6.48
C PRO A 186 0.92 13.97 -7.43
N ALA A 187 -0.32 14.03 -6.92
CA ALA A 187 -1.54 13.87 -7.69
C ALA A 187 -2.32 15.20 -7.81
N THR A 188 -3.14 15.36 -8.84
CA THR A 188 -4.00 16.53 -9.02
C THR A 188 -5.37 16.38 -8.34
N ARG A 189 -5.70 15.17 -7.89
CA ARG A 189 -6.92 14.81 -7.15
C ARG A 189 -6.58 13.93 -5.94
N GLU A 190 -7.57 13.65 -5.08
CA GLU A 190 -7.37 12.76 -3.93
C GLU A 190 -6.91 11.36 -4.40
N ARG A 191 -5.82 10.86 -3.79
CA ARG A 191 -5.30 9.51 -4.01
C ARG A 191 -5.49 8.67 -2.74
N LEU A 192 -6.19 7.56 -2.89
CA LEU A 192 -6.67 6.69 -1.83
C LEU A 192 -6.06 5.29 -1.94
N SER A 193 -5.67 4.71 -0.82
CA SER A 193 -5.25 3.32 -0.73
C SER A 193 -5.55 2.69 0.62
N VAL A 194 -5.59 1.36 0.66
CA VAL A 194 -5.33 0.57 1.88
C VAL A 194 -3.89 0.07 1.77
N THR A 195 -3.05 0.47 2.70
CA THR A 195 -1.61 0.16 2.71
C THR A 195 -1.27 -0.59 3.99
N GLY A 196 -0.39 -1.57 3.89
CA GLY A 196 0.00 -2.36 5.06
C GLY A 196 1.27 -3.15 4.85
N TRP A 197 1.68 -3.80 5.93
CA TRP A 197 2.90 -4.61 5.97
C TRP A 197 2.60 -6.01 6.45
N LEU A 198 3.17 -6.99 5.77
CA LEU A 198 3.18 -8.39 6.18
C LEU A 198 4.49 -8.67 6.93
N LYS A 199 4.37 -9.19 8.14
CA LYS A 199 5.46 -9.28 9.12
C LYS A 199 5.80 -10.72 9.46
N THR A 200 7.08 -11.03 9.58
CA THR A 200 7.56 -12.23 10.27
C THR A 200 7.58 -12.01 11.78
N SER A 201 7.72 -13.09 12.55
CA SER A 201 7.99 -13.01 14.00
C SER A 201 9.33 -12.38 14.32
#